data_AF-A0A661MVN1-F1
#
_entry.id   AF-A0A661MVN1-F1
#
_cell.length_a   1.000
_cell.length_b   1.000
_cell.length_c   1.000
_cell.angle_alpha   90.00
_cell.angle_beta   90.00
_cell.angle_gamma   90.00
#
_symmetry.space_group_name_H-M   'P 1'
#
loop_
_entity.id
_entity.type
_entity.pdbx_description
1 polymer ?
#
loop_
_entity_poly.entity_id
_entity_poly.type
_entity_poly.pdbx_seq_one_letter_code
_entity_poly.pdbx_strand_id
1 'polypeptide(L)'
;MHILVWIIGGGVLMSAIALVGGVALFLRDSTLEKLILPLVAFSAGSLLGGAFFHMLPAAIERSGADLSTFVCLMLGFTVFFALEQF
;
A
#
# COMPACT_ATOMS: atom_id res chain seq x y z
N MET A 1 5.36 -11.12 23.67
CA MET A 1 3.95 -11.56 23.67
C MET A 1 2.99 -10.44 23.24
N HIS A 2 3.02 -9.25 23.85
CA HIS A 2 2.11 -8.14 23.50
C HIS A 2 2.19 -7.64 22.04
N ILE A 3 3.40 -7.52 21.47
CA ILE A 3 3.60 -7.04 20.09
C ILE A 3 2.95 -7.97 19.06
N LEU A 4 3.08 -9.29 19.25
CA LEU A 4 2.52 -10.27 18.33
C LEU A 4 0.99 -10.21 18.34
N VAL A 5 0.38 -10.06 19.51
CA VAL A 5 -1.07 -9.87 19.64
C VAL A 5 -1.54 -8.61 18.92
N TRP A 6 -0.78 -7.51 18.98
CA TRP A 6 -1.08 -6.28 18.23
C TRP A 6 -0.99 -6.48 16.71
N ILE A 7 0.04 -7.18 16.22
CA ILE A 7 0.19 -7.48 14.79
C ILE A 7 -0.98 -8.34 14.31
N ILE A 8 -1.31 -9.41 15.04
CA ILE A 8 -2.40 -10.32 14.67
C ILE A 8 -3.74 -9.59 14.75
N GLY A 9 -4.03 -8.90 15.85
CA GLY A 9 -5.27 -8.14 16.02
C GLY A 9 -5.44 -7.05 14.96
N GLY A 10 -4.37 -6.31 14.66
CA GLY A 10 -4.36 -5.32 13.58
C GLY A 10 -4.59 -5.95 12.20
N GLY A 11 -3.97 -7.09 11.92
CA GLY A 11 -4.16 -7.83 10.67
C GLY A 11 -5.59 -8.33 10.48
N VAL A 12 -6.21 -8.87 11.54
CA VAL A 12 -7.62 -9.30 11.52
C VAL A 12 -8.54 -8.10 11.29
N LEU A 13 -8.28 -6.98 11.98
CA LEU A 13 -9.08 -5.77 11.81
C LEU A 13 -8.95 -5.19 10.38
N MET A 14 -7.74 -5.13 9.84
CA MET A 14 -7.50 -4.71 8.45
C MET A 14 -8.21 -5.63 7.45
N SER A 15 -8.23 -6.93 7.70
CA SER A 15 -8.96 -7.89 6.85
C SER A 15 -10.47 -7.65 6.90
N ALA A 16 -11.02 -7.32 8.08
CA ALA A 16 -12.43 -6.95 8.22
C ALA A 16 -12.75 -5.64 7.47
N ILE A 17 -11.85 -4.66 7.48
CA ILE A 17 -11.99 -3.42 6.69
C ILE A 17 -11.92 -3.72 5.18
N ALA A 18 -10.98 -4.56 4.74
CA ALA A 18 -10.86 -4.95 3.34
C ALA A 18 -12.12 -5.65 2.82
N LEU A 19 -12.84 -6.39 3.68
CA LEU A 19 -14.10 -7.04 3.33
C LEU A 19 -15.21 -6.05 2.95
N VAL A 20 -15.13 -4.78 3.37
CA VAL A 20 -16.05 -3.72 2.93
C VAL A 20 -16.00 -3.54 1.41
N GLY A 21 -14.85 -3.80 0.77
CA GLY A 21 -14.73 -3.83 -0.69
C GLY A 21 -15.68 -4.82 -1.37
N GLY A 22 -16.13 -5.87 -0.66
CA GLY A 22 -17.13 -6.81 -1.14
C GLY A 22 -18.48 -6.19 -1.50
N VAL A 23 -18.78 -4.98 -0.99
CA VAL A 23 -19.96 -4.20 -1.40
C VAL A 23 -19.96 -3.94 -2.92
N ALA A 24 -18.78 -3.86 -3.55
CA ALA A 24 -18.65 -3.71 -5.00
C ALA A 24 -19.36 -4.82 -5.79
N LEU A 25 -19.54 -6.02 -5.22
CA LEU A 25 -20.24 -7.14 -5.85
C LEU A 25 -21.75 -6.88 -6.03
N PHE A 26 -22.33 -6.00 -5.23
CA PHE A 26 -23.75 -5.63 -5.31
C PHE A 26 -24.00 -4.39 -6.19
N LEU A 27 -22.95 -3.71 -6.66
CA LEU A 27 -23.08 -2.54 -7.53
C LEU A 27 -23.37 -2.96 -8.97
N ARG A 28 -24.12 -2.13 -9.70
CA ARG A 28 -24.32 -2.29 -11.15
C ARG A 28 -23.04 -1.91 -11.91
N ASP A 29 -22.81 -2.57 -13.04
CA ASP A 29 -21.63 -2.34 -13.90
C ASP A 29 -21.42 -0.86 -14.24
N SER A 30 -22.49 -0.14 -14.60
CA SER A 30 -22.42 1.28 -14.97
C SER A 30 -22.05 2.23 -13.82
N THR A 31 -22.28 1.83 -12.57
CA THR A 31 -21.83 2.56 -11.38
C THR A 31 -20.39 2.20 -11.05
N LEU A 32 -20.05 0.90 -11.13
CA LEU A 32 -18.73 0.39 -10.83
C LEU A 32 -17.68 0.98 -11.79
N GLU A 33 -17.97 1.04 -13.09
CA GLU A 33 -17.08 1.60 -14.11
C GLU A 33 -16.70 3.06 -13.82
N LYS A 34 -17.65 3.86 -13.31
CA LYS A 34 -17.41 5.26 -12.93
C LYS A 34 -16.65 5.40 -11.61
N LEU A 35 -16.76 4.41 -10.73
CA LEU A 35 -16.21 4.45 -9.38
C LEU A 35 -14.80 3.83 -9.30
N ILE A 36 -14.46 2.88 -10.18
CA ILE A 36 -13.15 2.22 -10.19
C ILE A 36 -12.04 3.26 -10.33
N LEU A 37 -12.10 4.15 -11.33
CA LEU A 37 -11.04 5.13 -11.56
C LEU A 37 -10.73 6.01 -10.33
N PRO A 38 -11.71 6.69 -9.69
CA PRO A 38 -11.42 7.50 -8.51
C PRO A 38 -10.97 6.65 -7.30
N LEU A 39 -11.50 5.43 -7.10
CA LEU A 39 -11.05 4.56 -6.00
C LEU A 39 -9.63 4.05 -6.19
N VAL A 40 -9.25 3.68 -7.42
CA VAL A 40 -7.90 3.26 -7.77
C VAL A 40 -6.93 4.44 -7.64
N ALA A 41 -7.29 5.62 -8.16
CA ALA A 41 -6.48 6.83 -8.02
C ALA A 41 -6.28 7.21 -6.55
N PHE A 42 -7.33 7.11 -5.72
CA PHE A 42 -7.24 7.35 -4.28
C PHE A 42 -6.31 6.35 -3.59
N SER A 43 -6.44 5.07 -3.91
CA SER A 43 -5.61 4.01 -3.32
C SER A 43 -4.15 4.15 -3.72
N ALA A 44 -3.88 4.37 -5.02
CA ALA A 44 -2.53 4.61 -5.54
C ALA A 44 -1.91 5.86 -4.90
N GLY A 45 -2.66 6.96 -4.82
CA GLY A 45 -2.20 8.20 -4.18
C GLY A 45 -1.90 8.02 -2.68
N SER A 46 -2.75 7.31 -1.94
CA SER A 46 -2.53 7.02 -0.52
C SER A 46 -1.29 6.15 -0.28
N LEU A 47 -1.08 5.11 -1.10
CA LEU A 47 0.09 4.24 -0.99
C LEU A 47 1.38 4.97 -1.36
N LEU A 48 1.39 5.72 -2.46
CA LEU A 48 2.54 6.54 -2.86
C LEU A 48 2.84 7.62 -1.81
N GLY A 49 1.79 8.26 -1.27
CA GLY A 49 1.92 9.26 -0.22
C GLY A 49 2.52 8.67 1.06
N GLY A 50 2.04 7.50 1.50
CA GLY A 50 2.62 6.77 2.63
C GLY A 50 4.07 6.35 2.39
N ALA A 51 4.40 5.90 1.18
CA ALA A 51 5.77 5.52 0.84
C ALA A 51 6.72 6.72 0.86
N PHE A 52 6.38 7.82 0.16
CA PHE A 52 7.29 8.96 -0.04
C PHE A 52 7.27 9.99 1.08
N PHE A 53 6.14 10.22 1.74
CA PHE A 53 6.02 11.25 2.78
C PHE A 53 6.07 10.69 4.20
N HIS A 54 5.98 9.37 4.37
CA HIS A 54 6.06 8.74 5.70
C HIS A 54 7.23 7.74 5.80
N MET A 55 7.26 6.69 4.96
CA MET A 55 8.28 5.63 5.10
C MET A 55 9.68 6.07 4.66
N LEU A 56 9.80 6.75 3.51
CA LEU A 56 11.10 7.19 3.00
C LEU A 56 11.77 8.24 3.91
N PRO A 57 11.08 9.30 4.40
CA PRO A 57 11.68 10.24 5.34
C PRO A 57 12.09 9.57 6.64
N ALA A 58 11.26 8.65 7.17
CA ALA A 58 11.60 7.89 8.38
C ALA A 58 12.83 6.99 8.18
N ALA A 59 13.03 6.43 6.99
CA ALA A 59 14.23 5.67 6.66
C ALA A 59 15.47 6.57 6.59
N ILE A 60 15.35 7.74 5.96
CA ILE A 60 16.44 8.74 5.88
C ILE A 60 16.81 9.27 7.28
N GLU A 61 15.83 9.50 8.16
CA GLU A 61 16.07 9.98 9.52
C GLU A 61 16.83 8.95 10.38
N ARG A 62 16.56 7.65 10.16
CA ARG A 62 17.20 6.56 10.93
C ARG A 62 18.55 6.12 10.37
N SER A 63 18.69 6.08 9.05
CA SER A 63 19.85 5.49 8.37
C SER A 63 20.73 6.52 7.66
N GLY A 64 20.33 7.80 7.66
CA GLY A 64 20.96 8.84 6.85
C GLY A 64 20.45 8.86 5.40
N ALA A 65 20.70 9.97 4.71
CA ALA A 65 20.42 10.14 3.29
C ALA A 65 21.50 9.47 2.41
N ASP A 66 21.87 8.23 2.76
CA ASP A 66 22.90 7.48 2.06
C ASP A 66 22.38 6.88 0.76
N LEU A 67 23.30 6.66 -0.18
CA LEU A 67 23.01 6.03 -1.48
C LEU A 67 22.30 4.67 -1.31
N SER A 68 22.61 3.93 -0.25
CA SER A 68 22.01 2.63 0.06
C SER A 68 20.50 2.68 0.24
N THR A 69 19.97 3.73 0.89
CA THR A 69 18.53 3.92 1.11
C THR A 69 17.79 4.09 -0.22
N PHE A 70 18.32 4.92 -1.12
CA PHE A 70 17.75 5.16 -2.45
C PHE A 70 17.93 3.94 -3.38
N VAL A 71 19.05 3.24 -3.29
CA VAL A 71 19.26 1.98 -4.02
C VAL A 71 18.26 0.92 -3.56
N CYS A 72 17.99 0.80 -2.25
CA CYS A 72 17.00 -0.14 -1.73
C CYS A 72 15.57 0.21 -2.20
N LEU A 73 15.24 1.50 -2.25
CA LEU A 73 13.97 1.98 -2.81
C LEU A 73 13.83 1.57 -4.29
N MET A 74 14.85 1.85 -5.10
CA MET A 74 14.86 1.51 -6.52
C MET A 74 14.85 0.00 -6.76
N LEU A 75 15.58 -0.77 -5.97
CA LEU A 75 15.54 -2.23 -6.02
C LEU A 75 14.13 -2.76 -5.74
N GLY A 76 13.40 -2.18 -4.79
CA GLY A 76 12.00 -2.51 -4.55
C GLY A 76 11.13 -2.31 -5.79
N PHE A 77 11.24 -1.14 -6.44
CA PHE A 77 10.54 -0.89 -7.72
C PHE A 77 10.96 -1.85 -8.83
N THR A 78 12.26 -2.12 -8.98
CA THR A 78 12.77 -3.05 -10.01
C THR A 78 12.26 -4.47 -9.79
N VAL A 79 12.23 -4.96 -8.55
CA VAL A 79 11.70 -6.29 -8.23
C VAL A 79 10.21 -6.38 -8.53
N PHE A 80 9.40 -5.39 -8.10
CA PHE A 80 7.96 -5.39 -8.41
C PHE A 80 7.69 -5.23 -9.91
N PHE A 81 8.49 -4.42 -10.61
CA PHE A 81 8.40 -4.30 -12.06
C PHE A 81 8.72 -5.63 -12.75
N ALA A 82 9.78 -6.33 -12.32
CA ALA A 82 10.10 -7.65 -12.84
C ALA A 82 8.94 -8.64 -12.58
N LEU A 83 8.36 -8.64 -11.37
CA LEU A 83 7.20 -9.47 -11.04
C LEU A 83 5.94 -9.13 -11.85
N GLU A 84 5.76 -7.88 -12.28
CA GLU A 84 4.63 -7.48 -13.13
C GLU A 84 4.81 -7.93 -14.59
N GLN A 85 6.05 -8.05 -15.06
CA GLN A 85 6.37 -8.43 -16.45
C GLN A 85 6.32 -9.94 -16.71
N PHE A 86 6.30 -10.79 -15.67
CA PHE A 86 6.26 -12.25 -15.77
C PHE A 86 4.94 -12.81 -15.24
#